data_AF-A0A0Q8QTN4-F1
#
_entry.id   AF-A0A0Q8QTN4-F1
#
_cell.length_a   1.000
_cell.length_b   1.000
_cell.length_c   1.000
_cell.angle_alpha   90.00
_cell.angle_beta   90.00
_cell.angle_gamma   90.00
#
_symmetry.space_group_name_H-M   'P 1'
#
loop_
_entity.id
_entity.type
_entity.pdbx_description
1 polymer ?
#
loop_
_entity_poly.entity_id
_entity_poly.type
_entity_poly.pdbx_seq_one_letter_code
_entity_poly.pdbx_strand_id
1 'polypeptide(L)'
;MTIRTSASLAALMLLAACARGEDAHPVDNVSVADNAAAADETIDDVDPVGNGAEAALPTDAWVGKWIGVEGLVLDIQPAGERGRYVLSVTLLDGTKSYEGAADGDLIRFTRDGRPESIRAATGDQTGLKWLAGKQNCLMIQQGEGFCRDNAATPLSGQS
;
A
#
# COMPACT_ATOMS: atom_id res chain seq x y z
N MET A 1 42.85 30.46 24.13
CA MET A 1 41.93 31.46 24.69
C MET A 1 40.62 30.76 25.04
N THR A 2 40.36 30.66 26.35
CA THR A 2 39.06 30.57 27.05
C THR A 2 37.76 30.20 26.30
N ILE A 3 37.18 29.08 26.76
CA ILE A 3 35.77 28.72 26.99
C ILE A 3 34.71 29.83 26.77
N ARG A 4 33.54 29.47 26.19
CA ARG A 4 32.22 29.88 26.72
C ARG A 4 31.02 29.09 26.18
N THR A 5 30.40 28.38 27.11
CA THR A 5 29.03 27.86 27.18
C THR A 5 27.95 28.87 26.81
N SER A 6 26.84 28.43 26.20
CA SER A 6 25.53 29.07 26.31
C SER A 6 24.43 28.05 26.08
N ALA A 7 23.85 27.56 27.18
CA ALA A 7 22.53 26.96 27.21
C ALA A 7 21.49 28.08 27.09
N SER A 8 20.51 27.91 26.20
CA SER A 8 19.30 28.73 26.20
C SER A 8 18.09 27.83 26.01
N LEU A 9 17.33 27.67 27.10
CA LEU A 9 15.93 27.24 27.10
C LEU A 9 15.08 28.25 26.33
N ALA A 10 14.17 27.78 25.49
CA ALA A 10 12.88 28.43 25.26
C ALA A 10 11.87 27.40 24.80
N ALA A 11 11.07 26.90 25.75
CA ALA A 11 9.83 26.21 25.49
C ALA A 11 8.74 27.25 25.23
N LEU A 12 7.96 27.09 24.16
CA LEU A 12 6.66 27.73 23.97
C LEU A 12 5.71 26.73 23.32
N MET A 13 4.87 26.14 24.18
CA MET A 13 3.64 25.45 23.79
C MET A 13 2.63 26.48 23.28
N LEU A 14 2.01 26.23 22.12
CA LEU A 14 0.69 26.75 21.79
C LEU A 14 -0.20 25.60 21.29
N LEU A 15 -1.11 25.18 22.16
CA LEU A 15 -2.27 24.37 21.81
C LEU A 15 -3.35 25.30 21.24
N ALA A 16 -3.58 25.26 19.94
CA ALA A 16 -4.77 25.84 19.33
C ALA A 16 -5.87 24.75 19.27
N ALA A 17 -6.70 24.72 20.31
CA ALA A 17 -7.96 23.97 20.32
C ALA A 17 -9.06 24.89 19.76
N CYS A 18 -9.57 24.57 18.57
CA CYS A 18 -10.82 25.14 18.06
C CYS A 18 -11.89 24.04 18.09
N ALA A 19 -12.63 23.99 19.20
CA ALA A 19 -13.95 23.38 19.24
C ALA A 19 -14.96 24.45 18.79
N ARG A 20 -15.61 24.22 17.65
CA ARG A 20 -16.91 24.78 17.24
C ARG A 20 -17.52 23.73 16.32
N GLY A 21 -18.78 23.35 16.36
CA GLY A 21 -19.95 23.70 17.15
C GLY A 21 -21.03 22.80 16.55
N GLU A 22 -21.80 22.13 17.41
CA GLU A 22 -22.95 21.31 17.00
C GLU A 22 -23.94 22.14 16.17
N ASP A 23 -24.32 21.60 15.01
CA ASP A 23 -25.62 21.85 14.37
C ASP A 23 -26.19 20.49 13.95
N ALA A 24 -26.72 19.75 14.92
CA ALA A 24 -27.53 18.56 14.65
C ALA A 24 -28.94 19.02 14.27
N HIS A 25 -29.22 19.12 12.98
CA HIS A 25 -30.58 19.32 12.48
C HIS A 25 -31.35 18.00 12.58
N PRO A 26 -32.56 17.97 13.17
CA PRO A 26 -33.39 16.78 13.16
C PRO A 26 -33.87 16.49 11.73
N VAL A 27 -33.63 15.28 11.26
CA VAL A 27 -34.19 14.76 10.01
C VAL A 27 -35.63 14.28 10.30
N ASP A 28 -36.62 15.05 9.85
CA ASP A 28 -38.01 14.60 9.80
C ASP A 28 -38.15 13.54 8.70
N ASN A 29 -38.32 12.28 9.10
CA ASN A 29 -38.62 11.19 8.17
C ASN A 29 -40.11 11.24 7.79
N VAL A 30 -40.45 12.03 6.77
CA VAL A 30 -41.79 11.99 6.17
C VAL A 30 -41.87 10.79 5.21
N SER A 31 -42.49 9.73 5.70
CA SER A 31 -42.99 8.65 4.86
C SER A 31 -44.31 9.10 4.22
N VAL A 32 -44.31 9.36 2.91
CA VAL A 32 -45.55 9.36 2.11
C VAL A 32 -45.33 8.40 0.95
N ALA A 33 -45.90 7.21 1.09
CA ALA A 33 -46.32 6.40 -0.03
C ALA A 33 -47.66 6.96 -0.54
N ASP A 34 -47.76 7.23 -1.84
CA ASP A 34 -48.65 6.51 -2.77
C ASP A 34 -48.86 7.29 -4.09
N ASN A 35 -48.20 6.75 -5.13
CA ASN A 35 -48.52 6.64 -6.55
C ASN A 35 -49.71 7.40 -7.22
N ALA A 36 -49.39 8.15 -8.29
CA ALA A 36 -49.62 7.79 -9.71
C ALA A 36 -50.09 8.98 -10.59
N ALA A 37 -49.28 9.37 -11.58
CA ALA A 37 -49.68 9.64 -12.96
C ALA A 37 -48.45 10.01 -13.81
N ALA A 38 -48.43 9.48 -15.03
CA ALA A 38 -47.31 9.49 -15.96
C ALA A 38 -46.78 10.88 -16.33
N ALA A 39 -45.46 11.02 -16.28
CA ALA A 39 -44.68 11.71 -17.29
C ALA A 39 -43.27 11.08 -17.31
N ASP A 40 -42.93 10.59 -18.49
CA ASP A 40 -41.60 10.27 -18.99
C ASP A 40 -40.59 11.35 -18.60
N GLU A 41 -39.71 11.04 -17.66
CA GLU A 41 -38.37 11.63 -17.52
C GLU A 41 -37.52 10.51 -16.93
N THR A 42 -36.58 9.98 -17.71
CA THR A 42 -35.53 9.10 -17.21
C THR A 42 -34.76 9.86 -16.13
N ILE A 43 -35.01 9.52 -14.86
CA ILE A 43 -34.12 9.90 -13.76
C ILE A 43 -32.83 9.12 -13.99
N ASP A 44 -31.90 9.78 -14.68
CA ASP A 44 -30.50 9.40 -14.73
C ASP A 44 -30.03 9.14 -13.29
N ASP A 45 -29.51 7.92 -13.12
CA ASP A 45 -28.49 7.50 -12.18
C ASP A 45 -28.30 8.44 -10.98
N VAL A 46 -28.87 8.05 -9.84
CA VAL A 46 -28.46 8.61 -8.56
C VAL A 46 -27.06 8.06 -8.29
N ASP A 47 -26.06 8.79 -8.77
CA ASP A 47 -24.64 8.61 -8.46
C ASP A 47 -24.56 8.34 -6.95
N PRO A 48 -24.19 7.12 -6.50
CA PRO A 48 -23.97 6.94 -5.08
C PRO A 48 -22.83 7.90 -4.74
N VAL A 49 -23.07 8.82 -3.81
CA VAL A 49 -22.05 9.72 -3.25
C VAL A 49 -20.93 8.82 -2.74
N GLY A 50 -19.99 8.55 -3.64
CA GLY A 50 -18.86 7.68 -3.45
C GLY A 50 -17.94 8.47 -2.57
N ASN A 51 -17.91 8.12 -1.29
CA ASN A 51 -16.83 8.51 -0.42
C ASN A 51 -15.53 8.09 -1.12
N GLY A 52 -14.84 9.05 -1.75
CA GLY A 52 -13.81 8.83 -2.77
C GLY A 52 -12.58 8.14 -2.21
N ALA A 53 -12.69 6.84 -1.98
CA ALA A 53 -11.55 5.97 -1.78
C ALA A 53 -11.02 5.62 -3.17
N GLU A 54 -9.88 6.21 -3.54
CA GLU A 54 -9.16 5.82 -4.74
C GLU A 54 -8.91 4.30 -4.71
N ALA A 55 -9.30 3.59 -5.79
CA ALA A 55 -9.20 2.13 -5.86
C ALA A 55 -7.77 1.65 -5.58
N ALA A 56 -7.55 0.70 -4.66
CA ALA A 56 -6.21 0.23 -4.29
C ALA A 56 -5.35 -0.19 -5.50
N LEU A 57 -4.04 0.06 -5.45
CA LEU A 57 -3.11 -0.38 -6.49
C LEU A 57 -2.85 -1.89 -6.35
N PRO A 58 -2.58 -2.62 -7.46
CA PRO A 58 -2.21 -4.04 -7.39
C PRO A 58 -1.02 -4.30 -6.45
N THR A 59 -0.05 -3.39 -6.42
CA THR A 59 1.15 -3.45 -5.58
C THR A 59 0.85 -3.26 -4.09
N ASP A 60 -0.31 -2.71 -3.71
CA ASP A 60 -0.71 -2.59 -2.30
C ASP A 60 -0.94 -3.98 -1.66
N ALA A 61 -1.30 -4.98 -2.47
CA ALA A 61 -1.41 -6.37 -2.02
C ALA A 61 -0.06 -6.97 -1.58
N TRP A 62 1.06 -6.31 -1.91
CA TRP A 62 2.40 -6.79 -1.59
C TRP A 62 2.92 -6.31 -0.24
N VAL A 63 2.22 -5.41 0.43
CA VAL A 63 2.60 -4.91 1.77
C VAL A 63 2.80 -6.07 2.76
N GLY A 64 3.83 -5.92 3.61
CA GLY A 64 4.30 -6.86 4.63
C GLY A 64 5.55 -7.65 4.21
N LYS A 65 5.86 -8.70 4.99
CA LYS A 65 7.07 -9.52 4.84
C LYS A 65 6.91 -10.67 3.83
N TRP A 66 7.96 -10.93 3.06
CA TRP A 66 8.11 -12.01 2.10
C TRP A 66 9.43 -12.73 2.38
N ILE A 67 9.43 -14.07 2.30
CA ILE A 67 10.54 -14.90 2.78
C ILE A 67 11.30 -15.52 1.63
N GLY A 68 12.60 -15.27 1.55
CA GLY A 68 13.52 -15.89 0.61
C GLY A 68 14.21 -17.12 1.20
N VAL A 69 15.15 -17.68 0.44
CA VAL A 69 16.01 -18.78 0.93
C VAL A 69 16.86 -18.32 2.10
N GLU A 70 17.35 -19.21 2.96
CA GLU A 70 18.35 -18.88 4.00
C GLU A 70 17.97 -17.72 4.95
N GLY A 71 16.67 -17.44 5.12
CA GLY A 71 16.19 -16.36 5.99
C GLY A 71 16.30 -14.96 5.38
N LEU A 72 16.51 -14.83 4.07
CA LEU A 72 16.39 -13.55 3.36
C LEU A 72 14.95 -13.03 3.48
N VAL A 73 14.80 -11.70 3.55
CA VAL A 73 13.48 -11.07 3.74
C VAL A 73 13.33 -9.87 2.83
N LEU A 74 12.16 -9.75 2.20
CA LEU A 74 11.68 -8.50 1.60
C LEU A 74 10.48 -8.03 2.41
N ASP A 75 10.60 -6.87 3.07
CA ASP A 75 9.50 -6.24 3.79
C ASP A 75 9.08 -4.96 3.07
N ILE A 76 7.80 -4.89 2.69
CA ILE A 76 7.23 -3.78 1.92
C ILE A 76 6.28 -3.04 2.85
N GLN A 77 6.54 -1.77 3.11
CA GLN A 77 5.68 -0.92 3.94
C GLN A 77 5.17 0.28 3.14
N PRO A 78 3.94 0.76 3.37
CA PRO A 78 3.47 1.99 2.74
C PRO A 78 4.28 3.21 3.22
N ALA A 79 4.50 4.18 2.35
CA ALA A 79 5.30 5.39 2.62
C ALA A 79 4.46 6.68 2.65
N GLY A 80 3.24 6.61 3.18
CA GLY A 80 2.35 7.76 3.40
C GLY A 80 1.56 8.20 2.15
N GLU A 81 2.21 8.26 0.99
CA GLU A 81 1.56 8.52 -0.29
C GLU A 81 1.14 7.23 -0.99
N ARG A 82 0.00 7.29 -1.71
CA ARG A 82 -0.48 6.17 -2.53
C ARG A 82 0.58 5.73 -3.53
N GLY A 83 0.84 4.43 -3.59
CA GLY A 83 1.84 3.85 -4.49
C GLY A 83 3.29 4.14 -4.11
N ARG A 84 3.55 4.75 -2.95
CA ARG A 84 4.91 4.91 -2.40
C ARG A 84 5.16 3.89 -1.31
N TYR A 85 6.33 3.28 -1.34
CA TYR A 85 6.70 2.22 -0.41
C TYR A 85 8.10 2.41 0.16
N VAL A 86 8.29 1.95 1.40
CA VAL A 86 9.61 1.66 1.97
C VAL A 86 9.86 0.17 1.81
N LEU A 87 10.97 -0.17 1.15
CA LEU A 87 11.38 -1.54 0.85
C LEU A 87 12.57 -1.88 1.74
N SER A 88 12.43 -2.83 2.66
CA SER A 88 13.57 -3.35 3.42
C SER A 88 13.96 -4.72 2.89
N VAL A 89 15.16 -4.82 2.35
CA VAL A 89 15.71 -6.06 1.79
C VAL A 89 16.82 -6.55 2.71
N THR A 90 16.57 -7.67 3.36
CA THR A 90 17.54 -8.40 4.19
C THR A 90 18.17 -9.48 3.33
N LEU A 91 19.45 -9.31 3.02
CA LEU A 91 20.29 -10.30 2.37
C LEU A 91 21.33 -10.87 3.36
N LEU A 92 22.21 -11.76 2.88
CA LEU A 92 23.29 -12.34 3.70
C LEU A 92 24.30 -11.29 4.20
N ASP A 93 24.45 -10.17 3.49
CA ASP A 93 25.36 -9.07 3.85
C ASP A 93 24.71 -8.04 4.81
N GLY A 94 23.41 -8.15 5.06
CA GLY A 94 22.67 -7.28 5.98
C GLY A 94 21.35 -6.78 5.42
N THR A 95 20.74 -5.82 6.13
CA THR A 95 19.48 -5.19 5.71
C THR A 95 19.74 -3.81 5.14
N LYS A 96 19.15 -3.53 3.96
CA LYS A 96 19.17 -2.22 3.31
C LYS A 96 17.74 -1.76 3.04
N SER A 97 17.52 -0.45 3.07
CA SER A 97 16.20 0.16 2.82
C SER A 97 16.22 1.02 1.58
N TYR A 98 15.14 0.99 0.80
CA TYR A 98 14.97 1.71 -0.45
C TYR A 98 13.60 2.36 -0.52
N GLU A 99 13.49 3.46 -1.26
CA GLU A 99 12.20 4.03 -1.64
C GLU A 99 11.71 3.39 -2.94
N GLY A 100 10.48 2.90 -2.91
CA GLY A 100 9.78 2.34 -4.06
C GLY A 100 8.63 3.23 -4.53
N ALA A 101 8.29 3.10 -5.81
CA ALA A 101 7.10 3.67 -6.41
C ALA A 101 6.39 2.62 -7.29
N ALA A 102 5.07 2.54 -7.19
CA ALA A 102 4.24 1.73 -8.06
C ALA A 102 4.35 2.20 -9.52
N ASP A 103 4.45 1.24 -10.43
CA ASP A 103 4.45 1.42 -11.87
C ASP A 103 3.66 0.27 -12.50
N GLY A 104 2.33 0.43 -12.55
CA GLY A 104 1.41 -0.65 -12.92
C GLY A 104 1.53 -1.83 -11.95
N ASP A 105 1.92 -2.99 -12.48
CA ASP A 105 2.11 -4.23 -11.74
C ASP A 105 3.56 -4.42 -11.23
N LEU A 106 4.31 -3.33 -11.07
CA LEU A 106 5.70 -3.32 -10.60
C LEU A 106 5.89 -2.30 -9.48
N ILE A 107 6.87 -2.52 -8.60
CA ILE A 107 7.42 -1.46 -7.76
C ILE A 107 8.82 -1.14 -8.28
N ARG A 108 9.03 0.07 -8.82
CA ARG A 108 10.35 0.55 -9.24
C ARG A 108 11.09 1.18 -8.08
N PHE A 109 12.39 0.94 -7.99
CA PHE A 109 13.27 1.55 -6.99
C PHE A 109 14.70 1.66 -7.54
N THR A 110 15.57 2.38 -6.85
CA THR A 110 17.00 2.49 -7.21
C THR A 110 17.86 1.81 -6.16
N ARG A 111 18.71 0.88 -6.58
CA ARG A 111 19.71 0.20 -5.73
C ARG A 111 21.10 0.44 -6.30
N ASP A 112 22.00 1.01 -5.50
CA ASP A 112 23.39 1.27 -5.89
C ASP A 112 23.51 2.07 -7.22
N GLY A 113 22.60 3.03 -7.43
CA GLY A 113 22.53 3.84 -8.65
C GLY A 113 21.96 3.13 -9.87
N ARG A 114 21.46 1.90 -9.73
CA ARG A 114 20.81 1.13 -10.80
C ARG A 114 19.30 1.08 -10.60
N PRO A 115 18.50 1.24 -11.68
CA PRO A 115 17.07 1.02 -11.61
C PRO A 115 16.80 -0.48 -11.45
N GLU A 116 15.93 -0.80 -10.49
CA GLU A 116 15.45 -2.15 -10.19
C GLU A 116 13.92 -2.15 -10.15
N SER A 117 13.33 -3.34 -10.18
CA SER A 117 11.88 -3.51 -10.01
C SER A 117 11.55 -4.75 -9.21
N ILE A 118 10.59 -4.66 -8.29
CA ILE A 118 9.92 -5.83 -7.71
C ILE A 118 8.74 -6.19 -8.61
N ARG A 119 8.59 -7.48 -8.91
CA ARG A 119 7.46 -8.01 -9.70
C ARG A 119 6.92 -9.30 -9.11
N ALA A 120 5.66 -9.61 -9.44
CA ALA A 120 5.11 -10.94 -9.20
C ALA A 120 5.91 -12.03 -9.94
N ALA A 121 6.05 -13.18 -9.30
CA ALA A 121 6.72 -14.36 -9.82
C ALA A 121 6.15 -15.64 -9.18
N THR A 122 6.43 -16.78 -9.80
CA THR A 122 6.42 -18.08 -9.11
C THR A 122 7.80 -18.41 -8.58
N GLY A 123 7.88 -19.33 -7.64
CA GLY A 123 9.13 -19.85 -7.12
C GLY A 123 10.02 -20.46 -8.20
N ASP A 124 9.44 -21.12 -9.21
CA ASP A 124 10.20 -21.63 -10.36
C ASP A 124 10.82 -20.49 -11.18
N GLN A 125 10.09 -19.38 -11.37
CA GLN A 125 10.61 -18.20 -12.08
C GLN A 125 11.75 -17.50 -11.33
N THR A 126 11.87 -17.68 -10.01
CA THR A 126 12.99 -17.14 -9.21
C THR A 126 14.30 -17.85 -9.47
N GLY A 127 14.27 -19.08 -10.00
CA GLY A 127 15.45 -19.94 -10.16
C GLY A 127 15.95 -20.56 -8.84
N LEU A 128 15.28 -20.32 -7.71
CA LEU A 128 15.68 -20.79 -6.38
C LEU A 128 15.00 -22.12 -6.06
N LYS A 129 15.79 -23.20 -5.97
CA LYS A 129 15.31 -24.58 -5.72
C LYS A 129 14.38 -24.71 -4.51
N TRP A 130 14.65 -23.97 -3.43
CA TRP A 130 13.85 -24.01 -2.21
C TRP A 130 12.49 -23.31 -2.34
N LEU A 131 12.32 -22.45 -3.35
CA LEU A 131 11.07 -21.77 -3.64
C LEU A 131 10.25 -22.50 -4.71
N ALA A 132 10.84 -23.45 -5.43
CA ALA A 132 10.21 -24.19 -6.53
C ALA A 132 8.81 -24.71 -6.17
N GLY A 133 7.86 -24.58 -7.09
CA GLY A 133 6.45 -24.93 -6.89
C GLY A 133 5.61 -23.96 -6.04
N LYS A 134 6.20 -22.92 -5.45
CA LYS A 134 5.42 -21.85 -4.80
C LYS A 134 4.85 -20.90 -5.84
N GLN A 135 3.60 -20.50 -5.69
CA GLN A 135 2.91 -19.64 -6.67
C GLN A 135 2.82 -18.17 -6.25
N ASN A 136 2.96 -17.88 -4.95
CA ASN A 136 2.85 -16.53 -4.42
C ASN A 136 4.23 -16.00 -4.05
N CYS A 137 4.94 -15.46 -5.04
CA CYS A 137 6.27 -14.92 -4.85
C CYS A 137 6.44 -13.55 -5.51
N LEU A 138 7.41 -12.81 -5.00
CA LEU A 138 7.94 -11.60 -5.59
C LEU A 138 9.40 -11.85 -5.97
N MET A 139 9.88 -11.13 -6.98
CA MET A 139 11.25 -11.21 -7.44
C MET A 139 11.78 -9.83 -7.82
N ILE A 140 13.01 -9.54 -7.41
CA ILE A 140 13.76 -8.35 -7.82
C ILE A 140 14.60 -8.67 -9.05
N GLN A 141 15.38 -9.76 -8.96
CA GLN A 141 16.23 -10.28 -10.02
C GLN A 141 16.19 -11.82 -10.05
N GLN A 142 16.67 -12.42 -11.14
CA GLN A 142 16.92 -13.85 -11.16
C GLN A 142 17.85 -14.24 -10.01
N GLY A 143 17.45 -15.24 -9.21
CA GLY A 143 18.15 -15.63 -7.99
C GLY A 143 17.84 -14.78 -6.75
N GLU A 144 17.01 -13.73 -6.85
CA GLU A 144 16.60 -12.88 -5.73
C GLU A 144 15.07 -12.85 -5.62
N GLY A 145 14.51 -13.92 -5.03
CA GLY A 145 13.07 -14.16 -4.90
C GLY A 145 12.62 -14.40 -3.46
N PHE A 146 11.38 -14.02 -3.18
CA PHE A 146 10.76 -14.08 -1.86
C PHE A 146 9.32 -14.54 -1.98
N CYS A 147 8.89 -15.54 -1.21
CA CYS A 147 7.56 -16.11 -1.29
C CYS A 147 6.78 -15.99 0.02
N ARG A 148 5.46 -16.14 -0.08
CA ARG A 148 4.54 -16.37 1.03
C ARG A 148 3.85 -17.71 0.84
N ASP A 149 3.51 -18.35 1.96
CA ASP A 149 2.75 -19.61 1.93
C ASP A 149 1.26 -19.40 1.69
N ASN A 150 0.80 -18.14 1.72
CA ASN A 150 -0.58 -17.77 1.45
C ASN A 150 -0.85 -18.00 -0.05
N ALA A 151 -1.18 -19.23 -0.42
CA ALA A 151 -1.87 -19.51 -1.64
C ALA A 151 -3.24 -18.81 -1.55
N ALA A 152 -3.35 -17.59 -2.07
CA ALA A 152 -4.56 -17.30 -2.80
C ALA A 152 -4.58 -18.36 -3.91
N THR A 153 -5.45 -19.35 -3.74
CA THR A 153 -5.69 -20.41 -4.72
C THR A 153 -5.61 -19.81 -6.12
N PRO A 154 -4.80 -20.36 -7.04
CA PRO A 154 -4.77 -19.85 -8.40
C PRO A 154 -6.21 -19.83 -8.92
N LEU A 155 -6.60 -18.74 -9.58
CA LEU A 155 -7.83 -18.66 -10.35
C LEU A 155 -7.72 -19.64 -11.55
N SER A 156 -7.69 -20.94 -11.28
CA SER A 156 -8.01 -21.98 -12.23
C SER A 156 -9.51 -21.95 -12.41
N GLY A 157 -10.00 -21.07 -13.29
CA GLY A 157 -11.44 -20.97 -13.53
C GLY A 157 -11.99 -19.80 -14.34
N GLN A 158 -11.20 -19.08 -15.14
CA GLN A 158 -11.80 -18.24 -16.19
C GLN A 158 -11.91 -19.08 -17.47
N SER A 159 -13.08 -19.69 -17.65
CA SER A 159 -13.54 -20.31 -18.90
C SER A 159 -14.05 -19.25 -19.87
#